data_AF-A0A3N4JII0-F1
#
_entry.id   AF-A0A3N4JII0-F1
#
_cell.length_a   1.000
_cell.length_b   1.000
_cell.length_c   1.000
_cell.angle_alpha   90.00
_cell.angle_beta   90.00
_cell.angle_gamma   90.00
#
_symmetry.space_group_name_H-M   'P 1'
#
loop_
_entity.id
_entity.type
_entity.pdbx_description
1 polymer ?
#
loop_
_entity_poly.entity_id
_entity_poly.type
_entity_poly.pdbx_seq_one_letter_code
_entity_poly.pdbx_strand_id
1 'polypeptide(L)'
;IEQKIIAFCLPPYSTNILQPLDVAVFSPYKNYYSKILECRFHYRRFGIMKETFWPFLAKAWAKVFTEATIKSAFACTGIWPLNQAKVL
;
A
#
# COMPACT_ATOMS: atom_id res chain seq x y z
N ILE A 1 26.45 -9.02 -6.76
CA ILE A 1 25.91 -9.45 -8.09
C ILE A 1 25.19 -10.81 -8.01
N GLU A 2 25.41 -11.62 -6.97
CA GLU A 2 24.88 -12.98 -6.83
C GLU A 2 23.35 -13.14 -6.95
N GLN A 3 22.55 -12.11 -6.64
CA GLN A 3 21.08 -12.20 -6.60
C GLN A 3 20.38 -11.67 -7.88
N LYS A 4 21.10 -11.15 -8.88
CA LYS A 4 20.53 -10.59 -10.14
C LYS A 4 19.40 -9.55 -9.93
N ILE A 5 19.42 -8.82 -8.82
CA ILE A 5 18.44 -7.75 -8.53
C ILE A 5 18.88 -6.49 -9.26
N ILE A 6 17.98 -5.91 -10.05
CA ILE A 6 18.17 -4.59 -10.67
C ILE A 6 17.43 -3.57 -9.80
N ALA A 7 18.17 -2.66 -9.17
CA ALA A 7 17.59 -1.58 -8.39
C ALA A 7 17.00 -0.51 -9.32
N PHE A 8 15.73 -0.18 -9.12
CA PHE A 8 15.07 0.92 -9.83
C PHE A 8 15.22 2.21 -9.01
N CYS A 9 16.00 3.16 -9.51
CA CYS A 9 16.25 4.44 -8.84
C CYS A 9 15.19 5.47 -9.26
N LEU A 10 14.46 6.01 -8.28
CA LEU A 10 13.51 7.10 -8.51
C LEU A 10 14.23 8.46 -8.38
N PRO A 11 13.86 9.47 -9.18
CA PRO A 11 14.30 10.85 -8.97
C PRO A 11 13.96 11.36 -7.57
N PRO A 12 14.72 12.33 -7.02
CA PRO A 12 14.40 12.94 -5.74
C PRO A 12 12.99 13.58 -5.76
N TYR A 13 12.31 13.59 -4.61
CA TYR A 13 10.96 14.15 -4.42
C TYR A 13 9.86 13.57 -5.32
N SER A 14 10.03 12.36 -5.86
CA SER A 14 9.05 11.72 -6.76
C SER A 14 8.24 10.58 -6.12
N THR A 15 8.36 10.36 -4.81
CA THR A 15 7.69 9.26 -4.09
C THR A 15 6.17 9.26 -4.31
N ASN A 16 5.55 10.43 -4.23
CA ASN A 16 4.11 10.62 -4.41
C ASN A 16 3.62 10.46 -5.85
N ILE A 17 4.52 10.21 -6.82
CA ILE A 17 4.21 10.10 -8.25
C ILE A 17 4.61 8.73 -8.77
N LEU A 18 5.82 8.28 -8.44
CA LEU A 18 6.44 7.11 -9.05
C LEU A 18 6.49 5.89 -8.13
N GLN A 19 6.24 6.04 -6.83
CA GLN A 19 6.34 4.92 -5.91
C GLN A 19 4.97 4.24 -5.76
N PRO A 20 4.74 3.04 -6.34
CA PRO A 20 3.38 2.49 -6.46
C PRO A 20 2.69 2.27 -5.11
N LEU A 21 3.48 1.94 -4.09
CA LEU A 21 2.99 1.77 -2.72
C LEU A 21 2.38 3.06 -2.18
N ASP A 22 3.07 4.18 -2.31
CA ASP A 22 2.63 5.48 -1.81
C ASP A 22 1.45 6.05 -2.62
N VAL A 23 1.47 5.86 -3.95
CA VAL A 23 0.44 6.39 -4.85
C VAL A 23 -0.91 5.71 -4.66
N ALA A 24 -0.94 4.38 -4.55
CA ALA A 24 -2.19 3.63 -4.70
C ALA A 24 -2.45 2.57 -3.63
N VAL A 25 -1.45 2.12 -2.87
CA VAL A 25 -1.61 0.99 -1.95
C VAL A 25 -1.76 1.43 -0.49
N PHE A 26 -0.96 2.40 -0.02
CA PHE A 26 -0.96 2.79 1.38
C PHE A 26 -2.23 3.52 1.82
N SER A 27 -2.84 4.33 0.95
CA SER A 27 -4.12 4.98 1.26
C SER A 27 -5.24 3.97 1.56
N PRO A 28 -5.59 3.03 0.66
CA PRO A 28 -6.61 2.03 0.97
C PRO A 28 -6.22 1.10 2.12
N TYR A 29 -4.93 0.79 2.28
CA TYR A 29 -4.44 -0.02 3.40
C TYR A 29 -4.69 0.64 4.76
N LYS A 30 -4.31 1.91 4.91
CA LYS A 30 -4.60 2.72 6.11
C LYS A 30 -6.10 2.81 6.35
N ASN A 31 -6.89 3.08 5.31
CA ASN A 31 -8.34 3.22 5.43
C ASN A 31 -9.01 1.91 5.89
N TYR A 32 -8.62 0.76 5.33
CA TYR A 32 -9.15 -0.54 5.76
C TYR A 32 -8.77 -0.88 7.20
N TYR A 33 -7.53 -0.59 7.57
CA TYR A 33 -7.08 -0.78 8.94
C TYR A 33 -7.89 0.12 9.90
N SER A 34 -8.05 1.41 9.60
CA SER A 34 -8.89 2.33 10.39
C SER A 34 -10.32 1.84 10.55
N LYS A 35 -10.94 1.31 9.48
CA LYS A 35 -12.29 0.72 9.54
C LYS A 35 -12.37 -0.47 10.50
N ILE A 36 -11.36 -1.35 10.50
CA ILE A 36 -11.31 -2.48 11.43
C ILE A 36 -11.28 -1.98 12.88
N LEU A 37 -10.51 -0.91 13.13
CA LEU A 37 -10.43 -0.29 14.45
C LEU A 37 -11.74 0.38 14.85
N GLU A 38 -12.36 1.16 13.97
CA GLU A 38 -13.66 1.83 14.19
C GLU A 38 -14.75 0.82 14.58
N CYS A 39 -14.88 -0.28 13.83
CA CYS A 39 -15.82 -1.35 14.18
C CYS A 39 -15.56 -1.88 15.59
N ARG A 40 -14.29 -2.06 15.97
CA ARG A 40 -13.91 -2.59 17.28
C ARG A 40 -14.23 -1.60 18.42
N PHE A 41 -13.99 -0.31 18.21
CA PHE A 41 -14.40 0.74 19.15
C PHE A 41 -15.92 0.80 19.31
N HIS A 42 -16.66 0.66 18.22
CA HIS A 42 -18.14 0.62 18.26
C HIS A 42 -18.67 -0.53 19.13
N TYR A 43 -18.05 -1.71 19.05
CA TYR A 43 -18.41 -2.87 19.89
C TYR A 43 -17.81 -2.85 21.31
N ARG A 44 -17.30 -1.70 21.79
CA ARG A 44 -16.65 -1.54 23.11
C ARG A 44 -15.54 -2.55 23.40
N ARG A 45 -14.88 -3.06 22.35
CA ARG A 45 -13.72 -3.95 22.49
C ARG A 45 -12.46 -3.10 22.65
N PHE A 46 -12.23 -2.62 23.87
CA PHE A 46 -11.17 -1.66 24.19
C PHE A 46 -9.77 -2.10 23.73
N GLY A 47 -8.99 -1.12 23.25
CA GLY A 47 -7.53 -1.18 23.07
C GLY A 47 -7.02 -1.94 21.85
N ILE A 48 -6.03 -1.36 21.18
CA ILE A 48 -5.10 -2.11 20.33
C ILE A 48 -3.97 -2.57 21.25
N MET A 49 -3.96 -3.86 21.57
CA MET A 49 -2.84 -4.50 22.25
C MET A 49 -1.88 -5.08 21.20
N LYS A 50 -0.62 -5.34 21.58
CA LYS A 50 0.41 -5.87 20.67
C LYS A 50 -0.05 -7.15 19.97
N GLU A 51 -0.79 -7.99 20.69
CA GLU A 51 -1.35 -9.26 20.24
C GLU A 51 -2.44 -9.07 19.18
N THR A 52 -3.15 -7.94 19.24
CA THR A 52 -4.26 -7.62 18.32
C THR A 52 -3.83 -6.76 17.13
N PHE A 53 -2.70 -6.07 17.25
CA PHE A 53 -2.16 -5.23 16.18
C PHE A 53 -1.86 -6.04 14.92
N TRP A 54 -1.04 -7.09 15.05
CA TRP A 54 -0.60 -7.90 13.91
C TRP A 54 -1.74 -8.58 13.15
N PRO A 55 -2.71 -9.25 13.81
CA PRO A 55 -3.84 -9.85 13.10
C PRO A 55 -4.68 -8.83 12.32
N PHE A 56 -4.85 -7.61 12.84
CA PHE A 56 -5.62 -6.57 12.18
C PHE A 56 -4.90 -5.96 11.01
N LEU A 57 -3.61 -5.72 11.18
CA LEU A 57 -2.74 -5.26 10.11
C LEU A 57 -2.69 -6.30 8.99
N ALA A 58 -2.52 -7.58 9.31
CA ALA A 58 -2.54 -8.68 8.35
C ALA A 58 -3.89 -8.81 7.62
N LYS A 59 -5.01 -8.59 8.32
CA LYS A 59 -6.34 -8.58 7.71
C LYS A 59 -6.51 -7.44 6.71
N ALA A 60 -6.05 -6.24 7.04
CA ALA A 60 -6.02 -5.12 6.11
C ALA A 60 -5.09 -5.40 4.92
N TRP A 61 -3.95 -6.06 5.16
CA TRP A 61 -2.97 -6.41 4.14
C TRP A 61 -3.58 -7.36 3.11
N ALA A 62 -4.14 -8.49 3.57
CA ALA A 62 -4.78 -9.49 2.71
C ALA A 62 -5.93 -8.91 1.87
N LYS A 63 -6.57 -7.83 2.34
CA LYS A 63 -7.65 -7.16 1.63
C LYS A 63 -7.17 -6.21 0.54
N VAL A 64 -6.02 -5.56 0.74
CA VAL A 64 -5.53 -4.48 -0.13
C VAL A 64 -4.44 -4.95 -1.09
N PHE A 65 -3.54 -5.83 -0.66
CA PHE A 65 -2.44 -6.34 -1.48
C PHE A 65 -2.91 -7.47 -2.40
N THR A 66 -3.86 -7.15 -3.29
CA THR A 66 -4.33 -8.03 -4.34
C THR A 66 -3.57 -7.77 -5.64
N GLU A 67 -3.50 -8.78 -6.53
CA GLU A 67 -2.87 -8.63 -7.84
C GLU A 67 -3.46 -7.45 -8.64
N ALA A 68 -4.78 -7.27 -8.58
CA ALA A 68 -5.47 -6.17 -9.25
C ALA A 68 -5.03 -4.81 -8.71
N THR A 69 -4.92 -4.67 -7.37
CA THR A 69 -4.46 -3.43 -6.73
C THR A 69 -3.00 -3.14 -7.07
N ILE A 70 -2.14 -4.17 -7.07
CA ILE A 70 -0.73 -4.03 -7.44
C ILE A 70 -0.61 -3.58 -8.89
N LYS A 71 -1.27 -4.25 -9.84
CA LYS A 71 -1.26 -3.86 -11.26
C LYS A 71 -1.78 -2.44 -11.47
N SER A 72 -2.87 -2.08 -10.80
CA SER A 72 -3.43 -0.72 -10.84
C SER A 72 -2.44 0.32 -10.29
N ALA A 73 -1.72 0.01 -9.20
CA ALA A 73 -0.73 0.91 -8.62
C ALA A 73 0.41 1.22 -9.60
N PHE A 74 0.94 0.21 -10.29
CA PHE A 74 1.96 0.42 -11.33
C PHE A 74 1.41 1.24 -12.52
N ALA A 75 0.16 1.02 -12.92
CA ALA A 75 -0.49 1.79 -13.99
C ALA A 75 -0.79 3.24 -13.58
N CYS A 76 -1.03 3.50 -12.30
CA CYS A 76 -1.18 4.84 -11.74
C CYS A 76 0.13 5.61 -11.77
N THR A 77 1.25 4.97 -11.44
CA THR A 77 2.59 5.58 -11.50
C THR A 77 3.13 5.77 -12.92
N GLY A 78 2.46 5.21 -13.94
CA GLY A 78 2.95 5.25 -15.32
C GLY A 78 4.21 4.42 -15.56
N ILE A 79 4.64 3.59 -14.61
CA ILE A 79 5.76 2.66 -14.76
C ILE A 79 5.35 1.48 -15.65
N TRP A 80 4.15 0.92 -15.42
CA TRP A 80 3.63 -0.19 -16.22
C TRP A 80 2.10 -0.18 -16.33
N PRO A 81 1.53 -0.08 -17.55
CA PRO A 81 2.23 0.19 -18.81
C PRO A 81 2.94 1.56 -18.76
N LEU A 82 4.05 1.68 -19.49
CA LEU A 82 4.84 2.91 -19.51
C LEU A 82 3.98 4.07 -20.05
N ASN A 83 3.79 5.10 -19.24
CA ASN A 83 3.05 6.30 -19.61
C ASN A 83 3.76 7.55 -19.10
N GLN A 84 4.47 8.22 -20.01
CA GLN A 84 5.27 9.40 -19.69
C GLN A 84 4.43 10.59 -19.20
N ALA A 85 3.17 10.72 -19.63
CA ALA A 85 2.29 11.80 -19.21
C ALA A 85 1.83 11.70 -17.74
N LYS A 86 2.06 10.55 -17.09
CA LYS A 86 1.85 10.38 -15.64
C LYS A 86 3.12 10.53 -14.82
N VAL A 87 4.28 10.52 -15.48
CA VAL A 87 5.62 10.51 -14.88
C VAL A 87 6.24 11.91 -14.90
N LEU A 88 5.85 12.75 -15.87
CA LEU A 88 6.35 14.11 -16.12
C LEU A 88 5.25 15.16 -16.01
#